data_AF-A0A4V1ADM8-F1
#
_entry.id   AF-A0A4V1ADM8-F1
#
_cell.length_a   1.000
_cell.length_b   1.000
_cell.length_c   1.000
_cell.angle_alpha   90.00
_cell.angle_beta   90.00
_cell.angle_gamma   90.00
#
_symmetry.space_group_name_H-M   'P 1'
#
loop_
_entity.id
_entity.type
_entity.pdbx_description
1 polymer ?
#
loop_
_entity_poly.entity_id
_entity_poly.type
_entity_poly.pdbx_seq_one_letter_code
_entity_poly.pdbx_strand_id
1 'polypeptide(L)'
;MDKSYTQKTPSHIVRGAKIFALLAFLRVPNLALWAAFLSLNSIIKNWLQNNVKLKYKDPATVTRRVSKLANLVSAGFLYLAISTNSRIPKDYILLCLIESYYGQLVPPTSPLNVSPTTSSLRDCIGFGGWMKNAYVNKHLIVFPLLCGQLLSTYLTPTKYRPNQRYFPRFIRNHVLDPIWKHFRLDRKGLSLNWRGVLSSYAKHNGYLFMYMAISNLRHSLLTPWLRSTSGDMRLLFTTLLKRFVGFSAGRANAVANMIYSANLLSMFLLSVTSSILIQNRILKNIYMAHEKQAVKVYMKIVGFVAGLCAMSIHSVIFSEKPILEKDSERGLASSELEGITQKLQTSPLWATQLDASFYNSLSLYLLQLLVLSKWRILKENHPWFSVLKVGTWRRMEAGLMCFVVWKMMNLNDHVTRVLQDSHAKKVKNLKHNVWLKMVDRIM
;
A
#
# COMPACT_ATOMS: atom_id res chain seq x y z
N MET A 1 4.04 27.67 -5.44
CA MET A 1 5.22 26.91 -5.91
C MET A 1 6.32 27.15 -4.89
N ASP A 2 6.80 26.10 -4.21
CA ASP A 2 7.85 26.24 -3.20
C ASP A 2 9.15 26.70 -3.87
N LYS A 3 9.71 27.83 -3.42
CA LYS A 3 11.01 28.36 -3.85
C LYS A 3 12.20 27.56 -3.31
N SER A 4 11.98 26.34 -2.79
CA SER A 4 13.03 25.46 -2.24
C SER A 4 13.86 24.72 -3.30
N TYR A 5 13.55 24.88 -4.58
CA TYR A 5 14.23 24.20 -5.68
C TYR A 5 15.45 24.95 -6.26
N THR A 6 15.76 26.16 -5.80
CA THR A 6 16.86 26.99 -6.36
C THR A 6 18.02 27.25 -5.39
N GLN A 7 18.06 26.61 -4.22
CA GLN A 7 19.27 26.68 -3.38
C GLN A 7 20.37 25.79 -3.99
N LYS A 8 21.52 26.42 -4.33
CA LYS A 8 22.79 25.75 -4.66
C LYS A 8 22.96 24.56 -3.71
N THR A 9 23.10 23.37 -4.28
CA THR A 9 23.41 22.16 -3.51
C THR A 9 24.63 22.45 -2.62
N PRO A 10 24.53 22.30 -1.29
CA PRO A 10 25.69 22.47 -0.42
C PRO A 10 26.78 21.50 -0.88
N SER A 11 28.05 21.87 -0.70
CA SER A 11 29.17 20.98 -1.02
C SER A 11 28.92 19.60 -0.40
N HIS A 12 29.26 18.53 -1.12
CA HIS A 12 28.93 17.15 -0.70
C HIS A 12 29.44 16.82 0.72
N ILE A 13 30.54 17.47 1.12
CA ILE A 13 31.13 17.41 2.46
C ILE A 13 30.22 18.04 3.52
N VAL A 14 29.67 19.23 3.26
CA VAL A 14 28.70 19.91 4.15
C VAL A 14 27.41 19.11 4.28
N ARG A 15 26.95 18.47 3.19
CA ARG A 15 25.79 17.55 3.23
C ARG A 15 26.08 16.34 4.11
N GLY A 16 27.25 15.71 3.95
CA GLY A 16 27.68 14.58 4.78
C GLY A 16 27.79 14.92 6.26
N ALA A 17 28.40 16.06 6.59
CA ALA A 17 28.52 16.54 7.98
C ALA A 17 27.16 16.82 8.63
N LYS A 18 26.23 17.46 7.90
CA LYS A 18 24.85 17.70 8.39
C LYS A 18 24.11 16.40 8.67
N ILE A 19 24.23 15.42 7.78
CA ILE A 19 23.59 14.10 7.95
C ILE A 19 24.21 13.36 9.13
N PHE A 20 25.53 13.40 9.28
CA PHE A 20 26.22 12.80 10.43
C PHE A 20 25.76 13.42 11.75
N ALA A 21 25.71 14.76 11.84
CA ALA A 21 25.23 15.47 13.03
C ALA A 21 23.77 15.11 13.36
N LEU A 22 22.90 15.02 12.35
CA LEU A 22 21.50 14.63 12.54
C LEU A 22 21.36 13.17 13.01
N LEU A 23 22.14 12.26 12.44
CA LEU A 23 22.15 10.86 12.87
C LEU A 23 22.69 10.71 14.29
N ALA A 24 23.70 11.51 14.66
CA ALA A 24 24.27 11.53 16.01
C ALA A 24 23.25 12.04 17.02
N PHE A 25 22.50 13.10 16.70
CA PHE A 25 21.38 13.59 17.49
C PHE A 25 20.30 12.50 17.69
N LEU A 26 19.98 11.76 16.61
CA LEU A 26 19.01 10.65 16.65
C LEU A 26 19.58 9.36 17.27
N ARG A 27 20.84 9.34 17.71
CA ARG A 27 21.51 8.19 18.34
C ARG A 27 21.42 6.90 17.51
N VAL A 28 21.56 7.03 16.18
CA VAL A 28 21.52 5.88 15.26
C VAL A 28 22.82 5.08 15.38
N PRO A 29 22.82 3.74 15.50
CA PRO A 29 24.06 2.96 15.50
C PRO A 29 24.73 2.99 14.11
N ASN A 30 26.05 2.83 14.07
CA ASN A 30 26.84 2.83 12.82
C ASN A 30 26.69 4.11 11.99
N LEU A 31 26.72 5.27 12.67
CA LEU A 31 26.54 6.62 12.12
C LEU A 31 27.36 6.88 10.86
N ALA A 32 28.64 6.52 10.88
CA ALA A 32 29.57 6.76 9.78
C ALA A 32 29.16 6.00 8.50
N LEU A 33 28.69 4.76 8.63
CA LEU A 33 28.24 3.93 7.50
C LEU A 33 26.92 4.44 6.92
N TRP A 34 26.01 4.92 7.77
CA TRP A 34 24.79 5.60 7.34
C TRP A 34 25.07 6.92 6.62
N ALA A 35 25.98 7.73 7.16
CA ALA A 35 26.41 8.97 6.53
C ALA A 35 27.09 8.70 5.18
N ALA A 36 27.93 7.66 5.11
CA ALA A 36 28.58 7.21 3.88
C ALA A 36 27.55 6.82 2.81
N PHE A 37 26.56 6.00 3.15
CA PHE A 37 25.46 5.64 2.24
C PHE A 37 24.69 6.86 1.71
N LEU A 38 24.35 7.80 2.59
CA LEU A 38 23.49 8.94 2.26
C LEU A 38 24.20 10.09 1.54
N SER A 39 25.54 10.12 1.50
CA SER A 39 26.30 11.26 0.96
C SER A 39 27.36 10.91 -0.07
N LEU A 40 27.95 9.71 -0.05
CA LEU A 40 29.10 9.37 -0.90
C LEU A 40 28.71 8.83 -2.28
N ASN A 41 27.44 8.51 -2.55
CA ASN A 41 27.04 7.88 -3.83
C ASN A 41 27.48 8.72 -5.05
N SER A 42 27.20 10.03 -5.04
CA SER A 42 27.58 10.94 -6.12
C SER A 42 29.11 11.10 -6.26
N ILE A 43 29.84 11.10 -5.14
CA ILE A 43 31.32 11.17 -5.14
C ILE A 43 31.90 9.89 -5.77
N ILE A 44 31.43 8.72 -5.33
CA ILE A 44 31.85 7.41 -5.86
C ILE A 44 31.55 7.32 -7.35
N LYS A 45 30.38 7.78 -7.78
CA LYS A 45 29.96 7.80 -9.18
C LYS A 45 30.85 8.71 -10.02
N ASN A 46 31.15 9.92 -9.56
CA ASN A 46 32.03 10.86 -10.27
C ASN A 46 33.47 10.32 -10.36
N TRP A 47 33.99 9.79 -9.26
CA TRP A 47 35.33 9.19 -9.23
C TRP A 47 35.45 7.99 -10.19
N LEU A 48 34.50 7.05 -10.15
CA LEU A 48 34.49 5.91 -11.06
C LEU A 48 34.30 6.34 -12.53
N GLN A 49 33.48 7.35 -12.80
CA GLN A 49 33.28 7.84 -14.18
C GLN A 49 34.54 8.48 -14.74
N ASN A 50 35.27 9.27 -13.94
CA ASN A 50 36.49 9.92 -14.38
C ASN A 50 37.62 8.92 -14.67
N ASN A 51 37.70 7.84 -13.90
CA ASN A 51 38.73 6.81 -14.08
C ASN A 51 38.44 5.82 -15.21
N VAL A 52 37.16 5.60 -15.56
CA VAL A 52 36.76 4.56 -16.54
C VAL A 52 36.49 5.14 -17.95
N LYS A 53 36.11 6.42 -18.08
CA LYS A 53 35.76 7.04 -19.37
C LYS A 53 36.89 7.07 -20.41
N LEU A 54 38.15 6.91 -19.99
CA LEU A 54 39.32 7.09 -20.86
C LEU A 54 39.65 5.91 -21.81
N LYS A 55 38.97 4.75 -21.72
CA LYS A 55 39.46 3.51 -22.37
C LYS A 55 38.48 2.67 -23.22
N TYR A 56 37.23 3.09 -23.48
CA TYR A 56 36.24 2.18 -24.10
C TYR A 56 35.38 2.78 -25.23
N LYS A 57 35.04 1.93 -26.23
CA LYS A 57 34.30 2.26 -27.47
C LYS A 57 32.83 2.70 -27.29
N ASP A 58 32.12 2.21 -26.26
CA ASP A 58 30.69 2.52 -26.03
C ASP A 58 30.43 3.34 -24.76
N PRO A 59 30.37 4.68 -24.83
CA PRO A 59 30.27 5.54 -23.66
C PRO A 59 28.95 5.37 -22.87
N ALA A 60 27.83 5.09 -23.55
CA ALA A 60 26.54 4.89 -22.91
C ALA A 60 26.47 3.61 -22.05
N THR A 61 27.06 2.53 -22.55
CA THR A 61 27.08 1.22 -21.88
C THR A 61 28.02 1.24 -20.68
N VAL A 62 29.18 1.90 -20.82
CA VAL A 62 30.18 2.08 -19.77
C VAL A 62 29.63 2.95 -18.65
N THR A 63 29.05 4.11 -18.95
CA THR A 63 28.42 4.98 -17.95
C THR A 63 27.28 4.30 -17.21
N ARG A 64 26.54 3.39 -17.85
CA ARG A 64 25.50 2.57 -17.19
C ARG A 64 26.11 1.56 -16.22
N ARG A 65 27.16 0.82 -16.61
CA ARG A 65 27.84 -0.16 -15.75
C ARG A 65 28.51 0.51 -14.56
N VAL A 66 29.16 1.65 -14.78
CA VAL A 66 29.77 2.47 -13.71
C VAL A 66 28.73 2.95 -12.70
N SER A 67 27.58 3.45 -13.16
CA SER A 67 26.46 3.83 -12.28
C SER A 67 25.99 2.66 -11.42
N LYS A 68 25.82 1.48 -12.02
CA LYS A 68 25.41 0.26 -11.31
C LYS A 68 26.42 -0.15 -10.24
N LEU A 69 27.71 -0.01 -10.53
CA LEU A 69 28.77 -0.29 -9.58
C LEU A 69 28.79 0.71 -8.42
N ALA A 70 28.67 2.01 -8.71
CA ALA A 70 28.57 3.05 -7.68
C ALA A 70 27.36 2.83 -6.75
N ASN A 71 26.20 2.48 -7.33
CA ASN A 71 25.01 2.14 -6.56
C ASN A 71 25.21 0.85 -5.74
N LEU A 72 25.97 -0.13 -6.25
CA LEU A 72 26.27 -1.36 -5.53
C LEU A 72 27.16 -1.09 -4.31
N VAL A 73 28.20 -0.27 -4.47
CA VAL A 73 29.09 0.16 -3.38
C VAL A 73 28.29 0.92 -2.31
N SER A 74 27.43 1.84 -2.73
CA SER A 74 26.52 2.56 -1.81
C SER A 74 25.61 1.59 -1.04
N ALA A 75 24.97 0.64 -1.73
CA ALA A 75 24.17 -0.41 -1.08
C ALA A 75 25.00 -1.31 -0.14
N GLY A 76 26.31 -1.47 -0.40
CA GLY A 76 27.26 -2.12 0.49
C GLY A 76 27.41 -1.38 1.83
N PHE A 77 27.55 -0.05 1.80
CA PHE A 77 27.54 0.77 3.03
C PHE A 77 26.22 0.62 3.81
N LEU A 78 25.09 0.59 3.10
CA LEU A 78 23.78 0.34 3.71
C LEU A 78 23.71 -1.02 4.41
N TYR A 79 24.23 -2.07 3.76
CA TYR A 79 24.27 -3.41 4.33
C TYR A 79 25.10 -3.45 5.61
N LEU A 80 26.30 -2.87 5.59
CA LEU A 80 27.17 -2.80 6.77
C LEU A 80 26.52 -2.00 7.90
N ALA A 81 25.80 -0.93 7.58
CA ALA A 81 25.09 -0.12 8.57
C ALA A 81 23.94 -0.87 9.26
N ILE A 82 23.20 -1.70 8.52
CA ILE A 82 21.91 -2.28 8.96
C ILE A 82 22.00 -3.75 9.38
N SER A 83 22.94 -4.52 8.85
CA SER A 83 22.99 -5.99 9.00
C SER A 83 22.91 -6.47 10.46
N THR A 84 23.58 -5.77 11.38
CA THR A 84 23.61 -6.08 12.82
C THR A 84 22.55 -5.34 13.64
N ASN A 85 21.91 -4.31 13.08
CA ASN A 85 20.96 -3.49 13.83
C ASN A 85 19.61 -4.21 14.00
N SER A 86 19.31 -4.69 15.21
CA SER A 86 18.07 -5.41 15.53
C SER A 86 16.82 -4.52 15.60
N ARG A 87 16.99 -3.20 15.75
CA ARG A 87 15.87 -2.25 15.89
C ARG A 87 15.13 -2.01 14.57
N ILE A 88 15.79 -2.25 13.44
CA ILE A 88 15.22 -2.05 12.12
C ILE A 88 14.41 -3.30 11.72
N PRO A 89 13.09 -3.18 11.45
CA PRO A 89 12.26 -4.29 10.99
C PRO A 89 12.53 -4.58 9.50
N LYS A 90 13.65 -5.29 9.24
CA LYS A 90 14.15 -5.57 7.89
C LYS A 90 13.14 -6.36 7.05
N ASP A 91 12.42 -7.29 7.66
CA ASP A 91 11.38 -8.08 7.01
C ASP A 91 10.24 -7.20 6.47
N TYR A 92 9.76 -6.25 7.27
CA TYR A 92 8.75 -5.27 6.88
C TYR A 92 9.26 -4.37 5.76
N ILE A 93 10.43 -3.77 5.93
CA ILE A 93 11.01 -2.84 4.95
C ILE A 93 11.29 -3.55 3.63
N LEU A 94 11.88 -4.74 3.66
CA LEU A 94 12.13 -5.56 2.48
C LEU A 94 10.85 -5.79 1.69
N LEU A 95 9.77 -6.15 2.37
CA LEU A 95 8.49 -6.42 1.72
C LEU A 95 7.89 -5.15 1.11
N CYS A 96 7.92 -4.02 1.82
CA CYS A 96 7.51 -2.72 1.28
C CYS A 96 8.33 -2.33 0.03
N LEU A 97 9.65 -2.57 0.04
CA LEU A 97 10.52 -2.27 -1.09
C LEU A 97 10.23 -3.17 -2.30
N ILE A 98 10.05 -4.47 -2.09
CA ILE A 98 9.73 -5.44 -3.15
C ILE A 98 8.40 -5.07 -3.81
N GLU A 99 7.37 -4.79 -3.02
CA GLU A 99 6.06 -4.41 -3.53
C GLU A 99 6.07 -3.05 -4.22
N SER A 100 6.81 -2.09 -3.70
CA SER A 100 6.94 -0.79 -4.36
C SER A 100 7.67 -0.94 -5.70
N TYR A 101 8.74 -1.73 -5.75
CA TYR A 101 9.49 -1.97 -6.97
C TYR A 101 8.68 -2.73 -8.02
N TYR A 102 8.16 -3.92 -7.70
CA TYR A 102 7.47 -4.77 -8.68
C TYR A 102 5.96 -4.50 -8.81
N GLY A 103 5.33 -3.89 -7.82
CA GLY A 103 3.90 -3.60 -7.83
C GLY A 103 3.56 -2.22 -8.40
N GLN A 104 4.41 -1.22 -8.15
CA GLN A 104 4.13 0.18 -8.54
C GLN A 104 5.10 0.73 -9.60
N LEU A 105 6.40 0.51 -9.42
CA LEU A 105 7.44 1.17 -10.23
C LEU A 105 7.73 0.45 -11.54
N VAL A 106 7.85 -0.87 -11.49
CA VAL A 106 8.07 -1.75 -12.65
C VAL A 106 7.04 -2.88 -12.60
N PRO A 107 5.74 -2.56 -12.82
CA PRO A 107 4.74 -3.60 -12.93
C PRO A 107 5.05 -4.51 -14.13
N PRO A 108 4.55 -5.75 -14.12
CA PRO A 108 4.78 -6.71 -15.21
C PRO A 108 4.40 -6.14 -16.59
N THR A 109 3.38 -5.29 -16.62
CA THR A 109 2.87 -4.59 -17.82
C THR A 109 3.67 -3.35 -18.24
N SER A 110 4.73 -2.98 -17.52
CA SER A 110 5.53 -1.79 -17.85
C SER A 110 6.53 -2.09 -18.96
N PRO A 111 6.71 -1.18 -19.93
CA PRO A 111 7.75 -1.31 -20.97
C PRO A 111 9.17 -0.95 -20.44
N LEU A 112 9.35 -0.84 -19.12
CA LEU A 112 10.57 -0.30 -18.52
C LEU A 112 11.61 -1.39 -18.28
N ASN A 113 12.56 -1.51 -19.20
CA ASN A 113 13.66 -2.47 -19.12
C ASN A 113 14.91 -1.90 -18.41
N VAL A 114 14.85 -1.83 -17.07
CA VAL A 114 15.94 -1.35 -16.19
C VAL A 114 17.20 -2.21 -16.28
N SER A 115 17.06 -3.50 -16.59
CA SER A 115 18.14 -4.48 -16.60
C SER A 115 17.84 -5.62 -17.59
N PRO A 116 18.32 -5.54 -18.85
CA PRO A 116 17.97 -6.49 -19.91
C PRO A 116 18.30 -7.95 -19.58
N THR A 117 19.33 -8.19 -18.77
CA THR A 117 19.75 -9.55 -18.35
C THR A 117 18.85 -10.19 -17.29
N THR A 118 18.03 -9.42 -16.57
CA THR A 118 17.10 -9.96 -15.55
C THR A 118 15.64 -9.63 -15.85
N SER A 119 15.36 -8.95 -16.96
CA SER A 119 14.01 -8.52 -17.35
C SER A 119 13.39 -9.38 -18.45
N SER A 120 14.19 -10.18 -19.17
CA SER A 120 13.70 -11.12 -20.20
C SER A 120 12.63 -12.10 -19.69
N LEU A 121 12.59 -12.37 -18.38
CA LEU A 121 11.60 -13.24 -17.74
C LEU A 121 10.27 -12.55 -17.37
N ARG A 122 10.12 -11.24 -17.61
CA ARG A 122 8.98 -10.46 -17.08
C ARG A 122 8.30 -9.50 -18.04
N ASP A 123 8.77 -9.37 -19.27
CA ASP A 123 8.12 -8.50 -20.25
C ASP A 123 6.73 -9.05 -20.60
N CYS A 124 5.67 -8.50 -19.99
CA CYS A 124 4.30 -8.89 -20.27
C CYS A 124 3.77 -8.44 -21.64
N ILE A 125 4.66 -7.95 -22.53
CA ILE A 125 4.33 -7.53 -23.88
C ILE A 125 3.73 -8.72 -24.69
N GLY A 126 3.93 -9.97 -24.24
CA GLY A 126 3.37 -11.18 -24.84
C GLY A 126 2.15 -11.83 -24.16
N PHE A 127 1.58 -11.30 -23.06
CA PHE A 127 0.40 -11.94 -22.45
C PHE A 127 -0.89 -11.51 -23.16
N GLY A 128 -1.76 -12.47 -23.48
CA GLY A 128 -3.04 -12.25 -24.16
C GLY A 128 -3.98 -11.28 -23.41
N GLY A 129 -4.97 -10.74 -24.13
CA GLY A 129 -5.88 -9.68 -23.63
C GLY A 129 -6.58 -10.00 -22.32
N TRP A 130 -6.86 -11.29 -22.05
CA TRP A 130 -7.49 -11.75 -20.81
C TRP A 130 -6.65 -11.44 -19.56
N MET A 131 -5.32 -11.61 -19.61
CA MET A 131 -4.44 -11.41 -18.46
C MET A 131 -4.25 -9.92 -18.16
N LYS A 132 -4.26 -9.07 -19.20
CA LYS A 132 -4.31 -7.62 -19.05
C LYS A 132 -5.61 -7.18 -18.38
N ASN A 133 -6.75 -7.75 -18.79
CA ASN A 133 -8.04 -7.48 -18.16
C ASN A 133 -8.07 -7.94 -16.69
N ALA A 134 -7.56 -9.14 -16.41
CA ALA A 134 -7.43 -9.67 -15.04
C ALA A 134 -6.50 -8.79 -14.18
N TYR A 135 -5.42 -8.24 -14.73
CA TYR A 135 -4.52 -7.34 -14.00
C TYR A 135 -5.18 -5.99 -13.67
N VAL A 136 -5.97 -5.42 -14.58
CA VAL A 136 -6.74 -4.19 -14.34
C VAL A 136 -7.79 -4.43 -13.26
N ASN A 137 -8.50 -5.56 -13.33
CA ASN A 137 -9.58 -5.92 -12.42
C ASN A 137 -9.13 -6.78 -11.22
N LYS A 138 -7.83 -6.83 -10.94
CA LYS A 138 -7.25 -7.70 -9.89
C LYS A 138 -7.88 -7.51 -8.50
N HIS A 139 -8.35 -6.30 -8.22
CA HIS A 139 -9.01 -5.96 -6.95
C HIS A 139 -10.27 -6.82 -6.70
N LEU A 140 -10.99 -7.24 -7.75
CA LEU A 140 -12.18 -8.09 -7.64
C LEU A 140 -11.88 -9.51 -7.17
N ILE A 141 -10.63 -9.98 -7.35
CA ILE A 141 -10.22 -11.34 -6.94
C ILE A 141 -9.40 -11.27 -5.65
N VAL A 142 -8.45 -10.34 -5.59
CA VAL A 142 -7.49 -10.24 -4.49
C VAL A 142 -8.19 -9.82 -3.20
N PHE A 143 -9.09 -8.84 -3.24
CA PHE A 143 -9.75 -8.37 -2.01
C PHE A 143 -10.62 -9.46 -1.37
N PRO A 144 -11.53 -10.15 -2.10
CA PRO A 144 -12.29 -11.25 -1.51
C PRO A 144 -11.41 -12.38 -0.97
N LEU A 145 -10.32 -12.72 -1.66
CA LEU A 145 -9.37 -13.73 -1.20
C LEU A 145 -8.70 -13.33 0.13
N LEU A 146 -8.39 -12.05 0.31
CA LEU A 146 -7.87 -11.52 1.56
C LEU A 146 -8.92 -11.56 2.68
N CYS A 147 -10.18 -11.23 2.39
CA CYS A 147 -11.29 -11.38 3.35
C CYS A 147 -11.42 -12.83 3.82
N GLY A 148 -11.42 -13.79 2.89
CA GLY A 148 -11.42 -15.22 3.20
C GLY A 148 -10.22 -15.64 4.06
N GLN A 149 -9.02 -15.18 3.72
CA GLN A 149 -7.81 -15.52 4.46
C GLN A 149 -7.79 -14.90 5.87
N LEU A 150 -8.27 -13.66 6.04
CA LEU A 150 -8.40 -12.99 7.33
C LEU A 150 -9.41 -13.71 8.22
N LEU A 151 -10.60 -14.00 7.68
CA LEU A 151 -11.67 -14.70 8.40
C LEU A 151 -11.22 -16.08 8.87
N SER A 152 -10.63 -16.87 7.95
CA SER A 152 -10.07 -18.18 8.26
C SER A 152 -9.01 -18.08 9.35
N THR A 153 -8.12 -17.09 9.30
CA THR A 153 -7.06 -16.95 10.31
C THR A 153 -7.60 -16.51 11.68
N TYR A 154 -8.65 -15.69 11.70
CA TYR A 154 -9.29 -15.21 12.92
C TYR A 154 -10.12 -16.29 13.62
N LEU A 155 -10.97 -17.00 12.87
CA LEU A 155 -11.94 -17.95 13.43
C LEU A 155 -11.39 -19.36 13.63
N THR A 156 -10.29 -19.76 12.99
CA THR A 156 -9.78 -21.13 13.17
C THR A 156 -9.27 -21.33 14.61
N PRO A 157 -9.90 -22.21 15.41
CA PRO A 157 -9.38 -22.56 16.73
C PRO A 157 -8.06 -23.28 16.51
N THR A 158 -6.98 -22.71 17.06
CA THR A 158 -5.69 -23.40 17.04
C THR A 158 -5.32 -23.72 18.47
N LYS A 159 -5.32 -25.03 18.79
CA LYS A 159 -4.92 -25.62 20.09
C LYS A 159 -3.53 -25.14 20.54
N TYR A 160 -2.72 -24.66 19.60
CA TYR A 160 -1.53 -23.86 19.81
C TYR A 160 -1.79 -22.47 19.23
N ARG A 161 -1.30 -21.41 19.88
CA ARG A 161 -1.64 -20.01 19.60
C ARG A 161 -0.94 -19.33 18.38
N PRO A 162 -0.13 -19.95 17.48
CA PRO A 162 0.71 -19.12 16.59
C PRO A 162 -0.11 -18.32 15.58
N ASN A 163 -1.19 -18.88 14.99
CA ASN A 163 -2.01 -18.09 14.06
C ASN A 163 -2.63 -16.86 14.72
N GLN A 164 -3.04 -16.94 15.99
CA GLN A 164 -3.53 -15.79 16.76
C GLN A 164 -2.42 -14.87 17.27
N ARG A 165 -1.21 -15.40 17.50
CA ARG A 165 -0.02 -14.66 17.96
C ARG A 165 0.54 -13.74 16.87
N TYR A 166 0.57 -14.21 15.62
CA TYR A 166 1.09 -13.45 14.48
C TYR A 166 0.00 -12.78 13.64
N PHE A 167 -1.28 -12.99 13.94
CA PHE A 167 -2.34 -12.18 13.35
C PHE A 167 -2.16 -10.71 13.78
N PRO A 168 -2.30 -9.74 12.88
CA PRO A 168 -2.10 -8.33 13.21
C PRO A 168 -2.98 -7.91 14.39
N ARG A 169 -2.36 -7.58 15.54
CA ARG A 169 -3.06 -7.20 16.77
C ARG A 169 -4.01 -6.02 16.54
N PHE A 170 -3.61 -5.08 15.69
CA PHE A 170 -4.45 -3.94 15.32
C PHE A 170 -5.76 -4.39 14.64
N ILE A 171 -5.66 -5.21 13.59
CA ILE A 171 -6.85 -5.72 12.88
C ILE A 171 -7.72 -6.55 13.83
N ARG A 172 -7.11 -7.38 14.68
CA ARG A 172 -7.85 -8.17 15.66
C ARG A 172 -8.63 -7.27 16.61
N ASN A 173 -7.93 -6.40 17.33
CA ASN A 173 -8.50 -5.68 18.47
C ASN A 173 -9.39 -4.51 18.05
N HIS A 174 -9.08 -3.87 16.91
CA HIS A 174 -9.75 -2.64 16.46
C HIS A 174 -10.62 -2.83 15.22
N VAL A 175 -10.65 -4.00 14.58
CA VAL A 175 -11.52 -4.24 13.41
C VAL A 175 -12.42 -5.45 13.65
N LEU A 176 -11.85 -6.63 13.94
CA LEU A 176 -12.62 -7.87 14.04
C LEU A 176 -13.29 -8.06 15.40
N ASP A 177 -12.56 -7.95 16.51
CA ASP A 177 -13.08 -8.17 17.86
C ASP A 177 -14.31 -7.30 18.19
N PRO A 178 -14.36 -6.00 17.87
CA PRO A 178 -15.53 -5.16 18.15
C PRO A 178 -16.79 -5.58 17.37
N ILE A 179 -16.65 -6.41 16.33
CA ILE A 179 -17.75 -6.91 15.51
C ILE A 179 -18.09 -8.34 15.94
N TRP A 180 -17.11 -9.24 15.93
CA TRP A 180 -17.30 -10.67 16.15
C TRP A 180 -17.58 -11.07 17.59
N LYS A 181 -17.18 -10.28 18.60
CA LYS A 181 -17.52 -10.58 20.01
C LYS A 181 -19.01 -10.56 20.29
N HIS A 182 -19.79 -9.89 19.45
CA HIS A 182 -21.24 -9.80 19.57
C HIS A 182 -21.99 -10.92 18.86
N PHE A 183 -21.29 -11.77 18.11
CA PHE A 183 -21.85 -12.91 17.41
C PHE A 183 -21.53 -14.20 18.14
N ARG A 184 -22.55 -15.03 18.39
CA ARG A 184 -22.38 -16.38 18.91
C ARG A 184 -23.14 -17.37 18.03
N LEU A 185 -22.44 -18.42 17.64
CA LEU A 185 -22.97 -19.55 16.90
C LEU A 185 -22.73 -20.81 17.74
N ASP A 186 -23.75 -21.24 18.47
CA ASP A 186 -23.71 -22.43 19.30
C ASP A 186 -24.64 -23.50 18.74
N ARG A 187 -24.48 -24.76 19.20
CA ARG A 187 -25.38 -25.87 18.81
C ARG A 187 -26.85 -25.60 19.12
N LYS A 188 -27.13 -24.73 20.09
CA LYS A 188 -28.48 -24.41 20.58
C LYS A 188 -29.12 -23.20 19.89
N GLY A 189 -28.38 -22.47 19.05
CA GLY A 189 -28.93 -21.32 18.35
C GLY A 189 -27.89 -20.25 18.00
N LEU A 190 -28.40 -19.24 17.31
CA LEU A 190 -27.65 -18.08 16.86
C LEU A 190 -28.08 -16.86 17.66
N SER A 191 -27.11 -16.10 18.16
CA SER A 191 -27.38 -14.81 18.79
C SER A 191 -26.43 -13.74 18.27
N LEU A 192 -26.99 -12.56 18.00
CA LEU A 192 -26.24 -11.38 17.60
C LEU A 192 -26.70 -10.18 18.44
N ASN A 193 -25.78 -9.62 19.23
CA ASN A 193 -26.05 -8.42 20.01
C ASN A 193 -25.96 -7.18 19.11
N TRP A 194 -27.06 -6.84 18.44
CA TRP A 194 -27.16 -5.69 17.54
C TRP A 194 -26.78 -4.36 18.18
N ARG A 195 -27.15 -4.14 19.46
CA ARG A 195 -26.80 -2.91 20.18
C ARG A 195 -25.29 -2.75 20.33
N GLY A 196 -24.59 -3.85 20.63
CA GLY A 196 -23.13 -3.88 20.69
C GLY A 196 -22.49 -3.59 19.33
N VAL A 197 -22.95 -4.27 18.28
CA VAL A 197 -22.47 -4.05 16.90
C VAL A 197 -22.69 -2.61 16.45
N LEU A 198 -23.87 -2.03 16.71
CA LEU A 198 -24.20 -0.65 16.35
C LEU A 198 -23.36 0.37 17.13
N SER A 199 -23.10 0.12 18.43
CA SER A 199 -22.20 0.95 19.23
C SER A 199 -20.78 0.93 18.69
N SER A 200 -20.25 -0.25 18.35
CA SER A 200 -18.95 -0.40 17.71
C SER A 200 -18.91 0.29 16.35
N TYR A 201 -19.99 0.18 15.56
CA TYR A 201 -20.13 0.83 14.26
C TYR A 201 -20.01 2.36 14.38
N ALA A 202 -20.78 2.96 15.29
CA ALA A 202 -20.74 4.39 15.55
C ALA A 202 -19.33 4.87 15.96
N LYS A 203 -18.64 4.11 16.84
CA LYS A 203 -17.26 4.41 17.25
C LYS A 203 -16.28 4.35 16.08
N HIS A 204 -16.32 3.28 15.27
CA HIS A 204 -15.46 3.15 14.10
C HIS A 204 -15.71 4.25 13.07
N ASN A 205 -16.98 4.59 12.82
CA ASN A 205 -17.34 5.66 11.90
C ASN A 205 -16.83 7.02 12.41
N GLY A 206 -16.93 7.29 13.71
CA GLY A 206 -16.35 8.49 14.34
C GLY A 206 -14.83 8.58 14.20
N TYR A 207 -14.10 7.48 14.44
CA TYR A 207 -12.64 7.45 14.25
C TYR A 207 -12.24 7.62 12.79
N LEU A 208 -12.95 6.97 11.87
CA LEU A 208 -12.72 7.11 10.44
C LEU A 208 -13.02 8.54 9.97
N PHE A 209 -14.09 9.15 10.47
CA PHE A 209 -14.41 10.55 10.19
C PHE A 209 -13.26 11.47 10.64
N MET A 210 -12.79 11.33 11.87
CA MET A 210 -11.69 12.15 12.40
C MET A 210 -10.41 11.96 11.57
N TYR A 211 -10.08 10.73 11.20
CA TYR A 211 -8.93 10.43 10.34
C TYR A 211 -9.06 11.10 8.96
N MET A 212 -10.23 10.94 8.30
CA MET A 212 -10.48 11.52 6.97
C MET A 212 -10.51 13.05 7.02
N ALA A 213 -11.05 13.63 8.09
CA ALA A 213 -11.05 15.06 8.30
C ALA A 213 -9.60 15.57 8.40
N ILE A 214 -8.76 14.98 9.24
CA ILE A 214 -7.36 15.40 9.41
C ILE A 214 -6.58 15.23 8.10
N SER A 215 -6.71 14.08 7.42
CA SER A 215 -5.95 13.80 6.20
C SER A 215 -6.31 14.73 5.05
N ASN A 216 -7.58 15.14 4.96
CA ASN A 216 -8.08 15.97 3.87
C ASN A 216 -8.14 17.46 4.20
N LEU A 217 -7.93 17.86 5.46
CA LEU A 217 -8.04 19.25 5.92
C LEU A 217 -7.22 20.21 5.03
N ARG A 218 -5.97 19.84 4.73
CA ARG A 218 -5.08 20.67 3.91
C ARG A 218 -5.62 20.86 2.50
N HIS A 219 -6.03 19.77 1.86
CA HIS A 219 -6.37 19.76 0.44
C HIS A 219 -7.79 20.25 0.17
N SER A 220 -8.74 19.90 1.03
CA SER A 220 -10.17 20.13 0.83
C SER A 220 -10.69 21.40 1.51
N LEU A 221 -10.00 21.93 2.52
CA LEU A 221 -10.44 23.10 3.28
C LEU A 221 -9.42 24.25 3.27
N LEU A 222 -8.19 24.01 3.72
CA LEU A 222 -7.17 25.07 3.83
C LEU A 222 -6.72 25.65 2.49
N THR A 223 -6.41 24.79 1.51
CA THR A 223 -5.90 25.26 0.21
C THR A 223 -6.95 26.03 -0.59
N PRO A 224 -8.23 25.59 -0.67
CA PRO A 224 -9.29 26.37 -1.32
C PRO A 224 -9.58 27.68 -0.57
N TRP A 225 -9.60 27.66 0.76
CA TRP A 225 -9.85 28.85 1.57
C TRP A 225 -8.74 29.90 1.40
N LEU A 226 -7.46 29.50 1.45
CA LEU A 226 -6.31 30.39 1.27
C LEU A 226 -6.17 30.96 -0.15
N ARG A 227 -6.78 30.31 -1.15
CA ARG A 227 -6.77 30.76 -2.56
C ARG A 227 -7.95 31.66 -2.91
N SER A 228 -8.92 31.81 -2.02
CA SER A 228 -10.08 32.66 -2.29
C SER A 228 -9.71 34.12 -2.01
N THR A 229 -9.58 34.91 -3.08
CA THR A 229 -9.21 36.33 -3.02
C THR A 229 -10.38 37.31 -3.24
N SER A 230 -11.64 36.85 -3.23
CA SER A 230 -12.79 37.70 -3.56
C SER A 230 -14.07 37.32 -2.82
N GLY A 231 -14.76 38.33 -2.26
CA GLY A 231 -16.16 38.26 -1.82
C GLY A 231 -16.43 37.51 -0.52
N ASP A 232 -17.65 37.72 0.00
CA ASP A 232 -18.15 37.39 1.34
C ASP A 232 -17.60 36.09 1.98
N MET A 233 -16.48 36.23 2.70
CA MET A 233 -15.65 35.12 3.19
C MET A 233 -16.40 34.15 4.12
N ARG A 234 -17.46 34.61 4.79
CA ARG A 234 -18.26 33.79 5.71
C ARG A 234 -19.15 32.78 4.98
N LEU A 235 -19.80 33.18 3.89
CA LEU A 235 -20.69 32.29 3.12
C LEU A 235 -19.86 31.22 2.37
N LEU A 236 -18.70 31.62 1.84
CA LEU A 236 -17.77 30.70 1.20
C LEU A 236 -17.21 29.68 2.20
N PHE A 237 -16.77 30.13 3.38
CA PHE A 237 -16.22 29.24 4.40
C PHE A 237 -17.25 28.23 4.91
N THR A 238 -18.48 28.66 5.20
CA THR A 238 -19.55 27.75 5.66
C THR A 238 -19.91 26.71 4.61
N THR A 239 -19.93 27.08 3.33
CA THR A 239 -20.17 26.15 2.21
C THR A 239 -19.02 25.15 2.06
N LEU A 240 -17.77 25.62 2.11
CA LEU A 240 -16.58 24.76 2.09
C LEU A 240 -16.54 23.80 3.28
N LEU A 241 -16.89 24.28 4.48
CA LEU A 241 -16.94 23.47 5.69
C LEU A 241 -18.02 22.39 5.60
N LYS A 242 -19.25 22.74 5.18
CA LYS A 242 -20.33 21.76 4.99
C LYS A 242 -19.93 20.67 4.01
N ARG A 243 -19.28 21.05 2.90
CA ARG A 243 -18.79 20.07 1.91
C ARG A 243 -17.65 19.22 2.44
N PHE A 244 -16.70 19.80 3.16
CA PHE A 244 -15.60 19.08 3.78
C PHE A 244 -16.09 18.04 4.80
N VAL A 245 -17.05 18.43 5.65
CA VAL A 245 -17.69 17.53 6.62
C VAL A 245 -18.47 16.45 5.90
N GLY A 246 -19.32 16.81 4.93
CA GLY A 246 -20.10 15.86 4.13
C GLY A 246 -19.23 14.85 3.39
N PHE A 247 -18.13 15.30 2.78
CA PHE A 247 -17.16 14.43 2.12
C PHE A 247 -16.48 13.48 3.11
N SER A 248 -15.97 14.00 4.23
CA SER A 248 -15.27 13.20 5.24
C SER A 248 -16.20 12.17 5.88
N ALA A 249 -17.45 12.54 6.16
CA ALA A 249 -18.48 11.67 6.71
C ALA A 249 -18.93 10.61 5.71
N GLY A 250 -19.20 11.00 4.46
CA GLY A 250 -19.57 10.06 3.39
C GLY A 250 -18.48 9.02 3.15
N ARG A 251 -17.20 9.45 3.15
CA ARG A 251 -16.07 8.54 2.97
C ARG A 251 -15.85 7.61 4.16
N ALA A 252 -15.95 8.14 5.38
CA ALA A 252 -15.85 7.34 6.59
C ALA A 252 -16.95 6.27 6.64
N ASN A 253 -18.18 6.65 6.30
CA ASN A 253 -19.33 5.76 6.26
C ASN A 253 -19.15 4.66 5.19
N ALA A 254 -18.63 4.99 4.01
CA ALA A 254 -18.36 4.00 2.97
C ALA A 254 -17.33 2.95 3.42
N VAL A 255 -16.23 3.37 4.05
CA VAL A 255 -15.21 2.46 4.57
C VAL A 255 -15.77 1.62 5.73
N ALA A 256 -16.54 2.21 6.64
CA ALA A 256 -17.19 1.49 7.72
C ALA A 256 -18.16 0.43 7.16
N ASN A 257 -19.03 0.81 6.23
CA ASN A 257 -19.96 -0.11 5.59
C ASN A 257 -19.24 -1.26 4.87
N MET A 258 -18.12 -1.01 4.19
CA MET A 258 -17.35 -2.08 3.54
C MET A 258 -16.80 -3.09 4.57
N ILE A 259 -16.30 -2.62 5.70
CA ILE A 259 -15.82 -3.49 6.78
C ILE A 259 -16.99 -4.29 7.38
N TYR A 260 -18.08 -3.62 7.74
CA TYR A 260 -19.19 -4.26 8.43
C TYR A 260 -19.99 -5.19 7.51
N SER A 261 -20.24 -4.81 6.26
CA SER A 261 -20.94 -5.64 5.29
C SER A 261 -20.23 -6.97 5.06
N ALA A 262 -18.90 -6.97 4.83
CA ALA A 262 -18.14 -8.21 4.65
C ALA A 262 -18.20 -9.12 5.89
N ASN A 263 -18.16 -8.55 7.09
CA ASN A 263 -18.23 -9.35 8.33
C ASN A 263 -19.64 -9.84 8.64
N LEU A 264 -20.67 -9.00 8.51
CA LEU A 264 -22.06 -9.38 8.75
C LEU A 264 -22.54 -10.41 7.71
N LEU A 265 -22.16 -10.25 6.44
CA LEU A 265 -22.46 -11.26 5.42
C LEU A 265 -21.73 -12.58 5.70
N SER A 266 -20.50 -12.52 6.22
CA SER A 266 -19.78 -13.72 6.68
C SER A 266 -20.54 -14.41 7.82
N MET A 267 -21.04 -13.66 8.82
CA MET A 267 -21.84 -14.21 9.91
C MET A 267 -23.13 -14.86 9.40
N PHE A 268 -23.84 -14.19 8.49
CA PHE A 268 -25.04 -14.72 7.85
C PHE A 268 -24.74 -16.00 7.06
N LEU A 269 -23.72 -16.00 6.20
CA LEU A 269 -23.33 -17.17 5.45
C LEU A 269 -22.92 -18.33 6.37
N LEU A 270 -22.15 -18.07 7.44
CA LEU A 270 -21.81 -19.09 8.43
C LEU A 270 -23.05 -19.66 9.10
N SER A 271 -24.03 -18.82 9.44
CA SER A 271 -25.27 -19.30 10.05
C SER A 271 -26.06 -20.23 9.14
N VAL A 272 -26.17 -19.90 7.86
CA VAL A 272 -26.94 -20.68 6.89
C VAL A 272 -26.19 -21.95 6.49
N THR A 273 -24.87 -21.86 6.31
CA THR A 273 -24.08 -22.96 5.73
C THR A 273 -23.46 -23.90 6.77
N SER A 274 -23.47 -23.56 8.06
CA SER A 274 -22.93 -24.41 9.12
C SER A 274 -23.63 -25.78 9.21
N SER A 275 -24.95 -25.81 9.04
CA SER A 275 -25.74 -27.05 9.05
C SER A 275 -25.40 -27.97 7.87
N ILE A 276 -25.07 -27.39 6.71
CA ILE A 276 -24.72 -28.14 5.49
C ILE A 276 -23.44 -28.97 5.70
N LEU A 277 -22.50 -28.44 6.49
CA LEU A 277 -21.23 -29.10 6.79
C LEU A 277 -21.41 -30.38 7.62
N ILE A 278 -22.51 -30.46 8.39
CA ILE A 278 -22.85 -31.59 9.25
C ILE A 278 -23.74 -32.61 8.49
N GLN A 279 -24.64 -32.12 7.64
CA GLN A 279 -25.65 -32.94 6.97
C GLN A 279 -25.13 -33.66 5.71
N ASN A 280 -24.19 -33.06 4.96
CA ASN A 280 -23.70 -33.68 3.73
C ASN A 280 -22.62 -34.74 4.02
N ARG A 281 -22.88 -36.00 3.65
CA ARG A 281 -22.01 -37.17 3.91
C ARG A 281 -20.59 -37.01 3.35
N ILE A 282 -20.42 -36.40 2.19
CA ILE A 282 -19.11 -36.21 1.55
C ILE A 282 -18.29 -35.17 2.34
N LEU A 283 -18.89 -34.02 2.64
CA LEU A 283 -18.27 -32.96 3.44
C LEU A 283 -17.95 -33.42 4.86
N LYS A 284 -18.83 -34.22 5.47
CA LYS A 284 -18.62 -34.84 6.78
C LYS A 284 -17.42 -35.79 6.77
N ASN A 285 -17.26 -36.61 5.73
CA ASN A 285 -16.11 -37.52 5.60
C ASN A 285 -14.79 -36.73 5.46
N ILE A 286 -14.78 -35.67 4.63
CA ILE A 286 -13.61 -34.78 4.48
C ILE A 286 -13.29 -34.07 5.80
N TYR A 287 -14.32 -33.62 6.53
CA TYR A 287 -14.18 -33.01 7.85
C TYR A 287 -13.58 -33.99 8.85
N MET A 288 -14.07 -35.23 8.92
CA MET A 288 -13.55 -36.23 9.85
C MET A 288 -12.11 -36.66 9.53
N ALA A 289 -11.73 -36.71 8.25
CA ALA A 289 -10.37 -37.03 7.86
C ALA A 289 -9.37 -35.90 8.16
N HIS A 290 -9.75 -34.65 7.91
CA HIS A 290 -8.85 -33.48 8.01
C HIS A 290 -9.54 -32.25 8.63
N GLU A 291 -10.04 -32.38 9.87
CA GLU A 291 -10.86 -31.38 10.57
C GLU A 291 -10.32 -29.94 10.44
N LYS A 292 -9.04 -29.75 10.78
CA LYS A 292 -8.40 -28.43 10.76
C LYS A 292 -8.33 -27.81 9.36
N GLN A 293 -8.08 -28.61 8.33
CA GLN A 293 -7.95 -28.12 6.96
C GLN A 293 -9.32 -27.86 6.35
N ALA A 294 -10.28 -28.74 6.59
CA ALA A 294 -11.67 -28.59 6.18
C ALA A 294 -12.27 -27.28 6.74
N VAL A 295 -12.16 -27.04 8.06
CA VAL A 295 -12.66 -25.79 8.69
C VAL A 295 -11.98 -24.56 8.10
N LYS A 296 -10.67 -24.61 7.89
CA LYS A 296 -9.93 -23.47 7.30
C LYS A 296 -10.41 -23.15 5.90
N VAL A 297 -10.56 -24.16 5.04
CA VAL A 297 -10.99 -23.99 3.65
C VAL A 297 -12.43 -23.47 3.61
N TYR A 298 -13.31 -24.04 4.42
CA TYR A 298 -14.69 -23.57 4.56
C TYR A 298 -14.76 -22.08 4.95
N MET A 299 -14.03 -21.67 6.00
CA MET A 299 -13.98 -20.26 6.41
C MET A 299 -13.39 -19.34 5.33
N LYS A 300 -12.44 -19.83 4.51
CA LYS A 300 -11.92 -19.07 3.38
C LYS A 300 -12.98 -18.86 2.30
N ILE A 301 -13.75 -19.89 1.97
CA ILE A 301 -14.81 -19.82 0.97
C ILE A 301 -15.88 -18.83 1.45
N VAL A 302 -16.33 -18.95 2.70
CA VAL A 302 -17.35 -18.04 3.25
C VAL A 302 -16.86 -16.58 3.23
N GLY A 303 -15.65 -16.32 3.71
CA GLY A 303 -15.10 -14.96 3.70
C GLY A 303 -14.81 -14.44 2.29
N PHE A 304 -14.51 -15.31 1.33
CA PHE A 304 -14.37 -14.95 -0.08
C PHE A 304 -15.71 -14.51 -0.67
N VAL A 305 -16.76 -15.33 -0.53
CA VAL A 305 -18.10 -14.99 -1.02
C VAL A 305 -18.60 -13.71 -0.35
N ALA A 306 -18.40 -13.57 0.96
CA ALA A 306 -18.78 -12.36 1.70
C ALA A 306 -18.06 -11.11 1.22
N GLY A 307 -16.74 -11.19 0.99
CA GLY A 307 -15.96 -10.08 0.46
C GLY A 307 -16.39 -9.68 -0.95
N LEU A 308 -16.69 -10.66 -1.81
CA LEU A 308 -17.14 -10.42 -3.18
C LEU A 308 -18.53 -9.75 -3.19
N CYS A 309 -19.49 -10.28 -2.44
CA CYS A 309 -20.82 -9.66 -2.32
C CYS A 309 -20.76 -8.26 -1.71
N ALA A 310 -19.93 -8.05 -0.68
CA ALA A 310 -19.74 -6.72 -0.09
C ALA A 310 -19.21 -5.71 -1.12
N MET A 311 -18.20 -6.11 -1.92
CA MET A 311 -17.73 -5.27 -3.03
C MET A 311 -18.82 -4.99 -4.05
N SER A 312 -19.59 -6.01 -4.45
CA SER A 312 -20.68 -5.86 -5.42
C SER A 312 -21.74 -4.88 -4.91
N ILE A 313 -22.17 -5.00 -3.66
CA ILE A 313 -23.13 -4.06 -3.02
C ILE A 313 -22.58 -2.64 -3.07
N HIS A 314 -21.31 -2.45 -2.74
CA HIS A 314 -20.67 -1.13 -2.81
C HIS A 314 -20.46 -0.58 -4.22
N SER A 315 -20.39 -1.45 -5.24
CA SER A 315 -20.30 -1.04 -6.64
C SER A 315 -21.65 -0.74 -7.28
N VAL A 316 -22.73 -1.35 -6.78
CA VAL A 316 -24.10 -1.20 -7.32
C VAL A 316 -24.80 0.04 -6.73
N ILE A 317 -24.42 0.46 -5.53
CA ILE A 317 -24.95 1.67 -4.90
C ILE A 317 -24.31 2.91 -5.58
N PHE A 318 -25.07 3.58 -6.45
CA PHE A 318 -24.84 4.86 -7.15
C PHE A 318 -24.29 4.84 -8.59
N SER A 319 -25.06 4.24 -9.51
CA SER A 319 -25.12 4.72 -10.90
C SER A 319 -26.31 5.66 -11.14
N GLU A 320 -26.84 6.31 -10.10
CA GLU A 320 -27.76 7.43 -10.26
C GLU A 320 -26.94 8.70 -10.49
N LYS A 321 -26.80 9.07 -11.77
CA LYS A 321 -26.52 10.46 -12.12
C LYS A 321 -27.63 11.31 -11.47
N PRO A 322 -27.32 12.32 -10.66
CA PRO A 322 -28.34 13.22 -10.16
C PRO A 322 -29.04 13.87 -11.37
N ILE A 323 -30.37 13.75 -11.43
CA ILE A 323 -31.27 14.26 -12.47
C ILE A 323 -31.41 15.81 -12.37
N LEU A 324 -30.30 16.50 -12.14
CA LEU A 324 -30.24 17.96 -11.98
C LEU A 324 -29.26 18.57 -12.99
N GLU A 325 -29.39 18.14 -14.25
CA GLU A 325 -28.66 18.69 -15.39
C GLU A 325 -29.63 19.00 -16.54
N LYS A 326 -30.75 19.66 -16.21
CA LYS A 326 -31.69 20.17 -17.23
C LYS A 326 -32.04 21.66 -17.16
N ASP A 327 -31.61 22.39 -16.13
CA ASP A 327 -32.01 23.79 -15.95
C ASP A 327 -30.83 24.79 -15.92
N SER A 328 -29.66 24.44 -16.46
CA SER A 328 -28.51 25.39 -16.53
C SER A 328 -27.98 25.61 -17.96
N GLU A 329 -28.87 25.55 -18.96
CA GLU A 329 -28.63 26.14 -20.28
C GLU A 329 -29.37 27.49 -20.41
N ARG A 330 -29.04 28.48 -19.57
CA ARG A 330 -29.21 29.90 -19.93
C ARG A 330 -28.01 30.69 -19.40
N GLY A 331 -27.25 31.23 -20.34
CA GLY A 331 -25.86 31.63 -20.15
C GLY A 331 -25.61 32.86 -19.28
N LEU A 332 -24.35 32.99 -18.87
CA LEU A 332 -23.59 34.25 -18.91
C LEU A 332 -22.09 33.91 -18.81
N ALA A 333 -21.31 34.44 -19.75
CA ALA A 333 -19.88 34.17 -19.89
C ALA A 333 -19.05 34.58 -18.66
N SER A 334 -18.31 33.63 -18.07
CA SER A 334 -17.07 33.90 -17.30
C SER A 334 -16.17 32.64 -17.25
N SER A 335 -15.32 32.54 -18.27
CA SER A 335 -14.52 31.36 -18.66
C SER A 335 -13.47 30.86 -17.65
N GLU A 336 -13.14 31.61 -16.58
CA GLU A 336 -12.17 31.16 -15.57
C GLU A 336 -12.80 30.64 -14.28
N LEU A 337 -14.06 31.00 -14.00
CA LEU A 337 -14.76 30.49 -12.82
C LEU A 337 -15.43 29.14 -13.12
N GLU A 338 -15.90 28.91 -14.36
CA GLU A 338 -16.50 27.64 -14.81
C GLU A 338 -15.55 26.42 -14.76
N GLY A 339 -14.26 26.60 -15.04
CA GLY A 339 -13.27 25.53 -14.89
C GLY A 339 -12.98 25.15 -13.42
N ILE A 340 -13.28 26.07 -12.50
CA ILE A 340 -13.19 25.89 -11.06
C ILE A 340 -14.53 25.33 -10.55
N THR A 341 -15.68 25.87 -10.95
CA THR A 341 -17.01 25.36 -10.56
C THR A 341 -17.35 24.00 -11.16
N GLN A 342 -16.92 23.62 -12.37
CA GLN A 342 -17.05 22.24 -12.86
C GLN A 342 -16.16 21.25 -12.11
N LYS A 343 -14.97 21.66 -11.64
CA LYS A 343 -14.16 20.85 -10.71
C LYS A 343 -14.68 20.87 -9.27
N LEU A 344 -15.48 21.86 -8.91
CA LEU A 344 -16.14 22.01 -7.62
C LEU A 344 -17.61 21.54 -7.64
N GLN A 345 -18.18 21.08 -8.75
CA GLN A 345 -19.50 20.45 -8.82
C GLN A 345 -19.37 18.92 -8.78
N THR A 346 -18.81 18.42 -7.68
CA THR A 346 -18.89 16.99 -7.40
C THR A 346 -19.79 16.82 -6.18
N SER A 347 -21.03 16.38 -6.44
CA SER A 347 -22.11 16.12 -5.47
C SER A 347 -21.66 15.19 -4.33
N PRO A 348 -22.14 15.28 -3.09
CA PRO A 348 -21.70 14.44 -1.95
C PRO A 348 -21.76 12.91 -2.20
N LEU A 349 -22.42 12.46 -3.26
CA LEU A 349 -22.48 11.07 -3.74
C LEU A 349 -21.12 10.44 -4.13
N TRP A 350 -20.15 11.14 -4.72
CA TRP A 350 -18.85 10.49 -5.04
C TRP A 350 -18.05 10.17 -3.78
N ALA A 351 -18.35 10.81 -2.66
CA ALA A 351 -17.70 10.53 -1.38
C ALA A 351 -17.98 9.10 -0.90
N THR A 352 -19.12 8.51 -1.30
CA THR A 352 -19.55 7.18 -0.86
C THR A 352 -18.99 6.04 -1.73
N GLN A 353 -18.45 6.34 -2.90
CA GLN A 353 -17.92 5.33 -3.83
C GLN A 353 -16.44 5.02 -3.57
N LEU A 354 -16.13 3.75 -3.31
CA LEU A 354 -14.75 3.30 -3.13
C LEU A 354 -14.13 2.91 -4.48
N ASP A 355 -13.20 3.73 -4.98
CA ASP A 355 -12.50 3.46 -6.24
C ASP A 355 -11.65 2.18 -6.20
N ALA A 356 -11.38 1.61 -7.38
CA ALA A 356 -10.45 0.48 -7.52
C ALA A 356 -9.05 0.76 -6.95
N SER A 357 -8.61 2.01 -6.92
CA SER A 357 -7.33 2.43 -6.31
C SER A 357 -7.32 2.22 -4.79
N PHE A 358 -8.46 2.45 -4.12
CA PHE A 358 -8.64 2.20 -2.70
C PHE A 358 -8.55 0.70 -2.40
N TYR A 359 -9.30 -0.13 -3.13
CA TYR A 359 -9.26 -1.59 -2.96
C TYR A 359 -7.87 -2.16 -3.23
N ASN A 360 -7.16 -1.67 -4.26
CA ASN A 360 -5.80 -2.09 -4.54
C ASN A 360 -4.83 -1.71 -3.41
N SER A 361 -4.94 -0.49 -2.88
CA SER A 361 -4.07 -0.02 -1.79
C SER A 361 -4.32 -0.77 -0.48
N LEU A 362 -5.60 -0.99 -0.15
CA LEU A 362 -6.00 -1.77 1.01
C LEU A 362 -5.58 -3.24 0.87
N SER A 363 -5.81 -3.84 -0.30
CA SER A 363 -5.42 -5.22 -0.59
C SER A 363 -3.92 -5.41 -0.46
N LEU A 364 -3.14 -4.46 -0.98
CA LEU A 364 -1.70 -4.46 -0.85
C LEU A 364 -1.30 -4.42 0.62
N TYR A 365 -1.81 -3.47 1.40
CA TYR A 365 -1.52 -3.38 2.83
C TYR A 365 -1.91 -4.65 3.62
N LEU A 366 -3.08 -5.23 3.36
CA LEU A 366 -3.52 -6.46 4.00
C LEU A 366 -2.66 -7.66 3.60
N LEU A 367 -2.27 -7.74 2.33
CA LEU A 367 -1.36 -8.76 1.83
C LEU A 367 0.01 -8.65 2.52
N GLN A 368 0.56 -7.43 2.67
CA GLN A 368 1.81 -7.19 3.41
C GLN A 368 1.75 -7.80 4.80
N LEU A 369 0.71 -7.48 5.57
CA LEU A 369 0.54 -7.97 6.93
C LEU A 369 0.40 -9.49 6.98
N LEU A 370 -0.35 -10.09 6.04
CA LEU A 370 -0.52 -11.53 5.97
C LEU A 370 0.79 -12.24 5.61
N VAL A 371 1.51 -11.79 4.59
CA VAL A 371 2.79 -12.38 4.20
C VAL A 371 3.80 -12.26 5.32
N LEU A 372 3.89 -11.10 6.00
CA LEU A 372 4.77 -10.92 7.15
C LEU A 372 4.41 -11.87 8.30
N SER A 373 3.12 -12.04 8.59
CA SER A 373 2.69 -12.98 9.63
C SER A 373 3.12 -14.41 9.32
N LYS A 374 2.96 -14.85 8.05
CA LYS A 374 3.32 -16.20 7.60
C LYS A 374 4.82 -16.40 7.53
N TRP A 375 5.57 -15.39 7.09
CA TRP A 375 7.03 -15.41 7.07
C TRP A 375 7.61 -15.58 8.47
N ARG A 376 7.07 -14.85 9.46
CA ARG A 376 7.51 -14.99 10.86
C ARG A 376 7.16 -16.37 11.44
N ILE A 377 5.97 -16.89 11.15
CA ILE A 377 5.59 -18.26 11.52
C ILE A 377 6.56 -19.28 10.92
N LEU A 378 6.89 -19.15 9.63
CA LEU A 378 7.78 -20.07 8.92
C LEU A 378 9.18 -20.05 9.53
N LYS A 379 9.74 -18.85 9.76
CA LYS A 379 11.07 -18.67 10.37
C LYS A 379 11.19 -19.33 11.75
N GLU A 380 10.14 -19.24 12.56
CA GLU A 380 10.20 -19.72 13.95
C GLU A 380 9.83 -21.20 14.11
N ASN A 381 9.06 -21.80 13.19
CA ASN A 381 8.48 -23.14 13.37
C ASN A 381 8.92 -24.18 12.34
N HIS A 382 9.47 -23.78 11.18
CA HIS A 382 9.83 -24.75 10.14
C HIS A 382 11.24 -25.32 10.41
N PRO A 383 11.42 -26.66 10.38
CA PRO A 383 12.69 -27.30 10.74
C PRO A 383 13.87 -26.81 9.89
N TRP A 384 13.66 -26.54 8.60
CA TRP A 384 14.73 -25.99 7.75
C TRP A 384 15.12 -24.54 8.08
N PHE A 385 14.21 -23.78 8.71
CA PHE A 385 14.43 -22.38 9.05
C PHE A 385 14.96 -22.21 10.48
N SER A 386 14.69 -23.18 11.37
CA SER A 386 15.20 -23.20 12.75
C SER A 386 16.69 -23.55 12.84
N VAL A 387 17.27 -24.20 11.82
CA VAL A 387 18.72 -24.51 11.74
C VAL A 387 19.56 -23.23 11.69
N LEU A 388 19.05 -22.16 11.08
CA LEU A 388 19.76 -20.89 10.97
C LEU A 388 19.51 -20.02 12.21
N LYS A 389 20.58 -19.56 12.86
CA LYS A 389 20.49 -18.59 13.97
C LYS A 389 19.73 -17.35 13.52
N VAL A 390 18.89 -16.78 14.40
CA VAL A 390 18.10 -15.55 14.15
C VAL A 390 18.95 -14.40 13.62
N GLY A 391 20.21 -14.29 14.08
CA GLY A 391 21.16 -13.30 13.58
C GLY A 391 21.50 -13.46 12.09
N THR A 392 21.61 -14.69 11.60
CA THR A 392 21.89 -15.00 10.19
C THR A 392 20.72 -14.62 9.30
N TRP A 393 19.48 -14.92 9.72
CA TRP A 393 18.27 -14.48 9.02
C TRP A 393 18.19 -12.97 8.88
N ARG A 394 18.49 -12.22 9.96
CA ARG A 394 18.50 -10.75 9.92
C ARG A 394 19.54 -10.22 8.94
N ARG A 395 20.71 -10.87 8.82
CA ARG A 395 21.74 -10.50 7.83
C ARG A 395 21.28 -10.81 6.41
N MET A 396 20.66 -11.98 6.18
CA MET A 396 20.09 -12.32 4.86
C MET A 396 18.99 -11.34 4.44
N GLU A 397 18.07 -10.99 5.35
CA GLU A 397 17.02 -9.98 5.11
C GLU A 397 17.64 -8.60 4.80
N ALA A 398 18.72 -8.21 5.50
CA ALA A 398 19.46 -6.99 5.18
C ALA A 398 20.06 -7.04 3.77
N GLY A 399 20.66 -8.17 3.39
CA GLY A 399 21.25 -8.37 2.06
C GLY A 399 20.21 -8.25 0.95
N LEU A 400 19.07 -8.94 1.11
CA LEU A 400 17.95 -8.84 0.17
C LEU A 400 17.39 -7.41 0.10
N MET A 401 17.26 -6.73 1.24
CA MET A 401 16.77 -5.35 1.30
C MET A 401 17.71 -4.41 0.54
N CYS A 402 19.02 -4.52 0.75
CA CYS A 402 20.02 -3.72 0.05
C CYS A 402 20.04 -4.02 -1.44
N PHE A 403 19.83 -5.28 -1.84
CA PHE A 403 19.69 -5.66 -3.24
C PHE A 403 18.48 -4.99 -3.92
N VAL A 404 17.35 -4.88 -3.23
CA VAL A 404 16.16 -4.18 -3.76
C VAL A 404 16.40 -2.66 -3.82
N VAL A 405 17.05 -2.08 -2.80
CA VAL A 405 17.47 -0.66 -2.84
C VAL A 405 18.40 -0.39 -4.02
N TRP A 406 19.39 -1.26 -4.26
CA TRP A 406 20.27 -1.17 -5.42
C TRP A 406 19.48 -1.20 -6.75
N LYS A 407 18.48 -2.08 -6.88
CA LYS A 407 17.58 -2.07 -8.05
C LYS A 407 16.81 -0.76 -8.18
N MET A 408 16.30 -0.20 -7.09
CA MET A 408 15.61 1.09 -7.10
C MET A 408 16.52 2.26 -7.51
N MET A 409 17.77 2.28 -7.04
CA MET A 409 18.77 3.28 -7.44
C MET A 409 19.09 3.19 -8.94
N ASN A 410 19.23 1.97 -9.46
CA ASN A 410 19.44 1.75 -10.89
C ASN A 410 18.23 2.14 -11.75
N LEU A 411 17.02 1.92 -11.23
CA LEU A 411 15.80 2.40 -11.87
C LEU A 411 15.75 3.93 -11.88
N ASN A 412 16.10 4.59 -10.76
CA ASN A 412 16.15 6.05 -10.70
C ASN A 412 17.14 6.62 -11.73
N ASP A 413 18.35 6.06 -11.81
CA ASP A 413 19.33 6.43 -12.83
C ASP A 413 18.80 6.24 -14.26
N HIS A 414 18.07 5.16 -14.51
CA HIS A 414 17.48 4.89 -15.83
C HIS A 414 16.37 5.90 -16.17
N VAL A 415 15.46 6.16 -15.22
CA VAL A 415 14.37 7.13 -15.35
C VAL A 415 14.92 8.54 -15.60
N THR A 416 15.94 8.96 -14.86
CA THR A 416 16.56 10.28 -15.01
C THR A 416 17.23 10.45 -16.37
N ARG A 417 17.89 9.40 -16.89
CA ARG A 417 18.48 9.43 -18.25
C ARG A 417 17.41 9.49 -19.35
N VAL A 418 16.37 8.64 -19.28
CA VAL A 418 15.29 8.60 -20.28
C VAL A 418 14.47 9.90 -20.30
N LEU A 419 14.39 10.63 -19.18
CA LEU A 419 13.75 11.95 -19.13
C LEU A 419 14.58 13.05 -19.78
N GLN A 420 15.90 12.91 -19.84
CA GLN A 420 16.79 13.85 -20.54
C GLN A 420 16.63 13.71 -22.07
N ASP A 421 16.33 12.51 -22.57
CA ASP A 421 16.22 12.20 -24.00
C ASP A 421 14.81 12.45 -24.60
N SER A 422 13.93 13.17 -23.89
CA SER A 422 12.63 13.69 -24.38
C SER A 422 11.74 12.67 -25.12
N HIS A 423 10.85 11.93 -24.42
CA HIS A 423 9.52 11.56 -24.97
C HIS A 423 8.52 10.84 -24.04
N ALA A 424 8.80 10.60 -22.75
CA ALA A 424 7.92 9.72 -21.96
C ALA A 424 7.03 10.46 -20.94
N LYS A 425 5.79 10.85 -21.34
CA LYS A 425 4.71 11.26 -20.41
C LYS A 425 4.50 10.24 -19.27
N LYS A 426 4.68 8.93 -19.55
CA LYS A 426 4.58 7.85 -18.55
C LYS A 426 5.71 7.85 -17.50
N VAL A 427 6.92 8.31 -17.86
CA VAL A 427 8.08 8.33 -16.95
C VAL A 427 8.02 9.54 -15.99
N LYS A 428 7.36 10.64 -16.39
CA LYS A 428 7.11 11.80 -15.50
C LYS A 428 6.25 11.44 -14.28
N ASN A 429 5.30 10.52 -14.41
CA ASN A 429 4.45 10.07 -13.30
C ASN A 429 5.23 9.24 -12.27
N LEU A 430 6.27 8.51 -12.70
CA LEU A 430 7.12 7.72 -11.78
C LEU A 430 7.95 8.61 -10.85
N LYS A 431 8.42 9.78 -11.31
CA LYS A 431 9.17 10.73 -10.48
C LYS A 431 8.33 11.28 -9.30
N HIS A 432 7.01 11.18 -9.37
CA HIS A 432 6.13 11.60 -8.28
C HIS A 432 6.04 10.57 -7.15
N ASN A 433 6.46 9.32 -7.38
CA ASN A 433 6.47 8.25 -6.38
C ASN A 433 7.42 8.59 -5.23
N VAL A 434 6.95 8.38 -3.99
CA VAL A 434 7.68 8.72 -2.76
C VAL A 434 9.02 7.98 -2.68
N TRP A 435 9.07 6.72 -3.12
CA TRP A 435 10.29 5.92 -3.07
C TRP A 435 11.35 6.40 -4.07
N LEU A 436 10.94 6.77 -5.28
CA LEU A 436 11.86 7.36 -6.24
C LEU A 436 12.35 8.73 -5.77
N LYS A 437 11.48 9.57 -5.19
CA LYS A 437 11.89 10.84 -4.56
C LYS A 437 12.86 10.63 -3.40
N MET A 438 12.66 9.59 -2.60
CA MET A 438 13.55 9.26 -1.49
C MET A 438 14.92 8.82 -2.01
N VAL A 439 14.95 7.97 -3.03
CA VAL A 439 16.20 7.54 -3.69
C VAL A 439 16.90 8.73 -4.36
N ASP A 440 16.16 9.61 -5.04
CA ASP A 440 16.69 10.83 -5.65
C ASP A 440 17.29 11.80 -4.63
N ARG A 441 16.78 11.80 -3.39
CA ARG A 441 17.36 12.53 -2.25
C ARG A 441 18.54 11.82 -1.57
N ILE A 442 18.84 10.59 -1.93
CA ILE A 442 20.01 9.85 -1.43
C ILE A 442 21.15 9.93 -2.47
N MET A 443 20.79 9.91 -3.75
CA MET A 443 21.69 10.20 -4.86
C MET A 443 22.06 11.70 -4.87
#